data_AF-A0A640P4I3-F1
#
_entry.id   AF-A0A640P4I3-F1
#
_cell.length_a   1.000
_cell.length_b   1.000
_cell.length_c   1.000
_cell.angle_alpha   90.00
_cell.angle_beta   90.00
_cell.angle_gamma   90.00
#
_symmetry.space_group_name_H-M   'P 1'
#
loop_
_entity.id
_entity.type
_entity.pdbx_description
1 polymer ?
#
loop_
_entity_poly.entity_id
_entity_poly.type
_entity_poly.pdbx_seq_one_letter_code
_entity_poly.pdbx_strand_id
1 'polypeptide(L)'
;MQSNTDKESLGTQQADLLLDILSTQKALFTEGISEYSLIELLKGPPYAFFDDDALRDPLMLFKTHFVLFHVLYKLKRYWREANEGELDIHTLSIKLAPVTALEKASDNDAVQGEQLKAADALADYYLNWSNFERADRHSVDILLDAFWQKMAGGTLAVFQPEDVEEAHRLLGVSEEENMSLSSLKRAYKKTLQLVHPDKGGNQEDAQKVIHSYQMLLKYYSLK
;
A
#
# COMPACT_ATOMS: atom_id res chain seq x y z
N MET A 1 13.58 -16.21 24.52
CA MET A 1 12.83 -16.39 23.24
C MET A 1 11.85 -15.24 23.03
N GLN A 2 12.31 -13.99 23.21
CA GLN A 2 11.56 -12.77 22.87
C GLN A 2 12.48 -11.93 21.99
N SER A 3 12.36 -12.07 20.67
CA SER A 3 13.02 -11.18 19.71
C SER A 3 12.32 -11.18 18.34
N ASN A 4 11.06 -11.62 18.29
CA ASN A 4 10.32 -11.81 17.04
C ASN A 4 9.04 -10.95 16.95
N THR A 5 8.78 -10.10 17.94
CA THR A 5 7.54 -9.30 18.00
C THR A 5 7.77 -7.82 17.68
N ASP A 6 9.02 -7.34 17.80
CA ASP A 6 9.36 -5.92 17.57
C ASP A 6 9.87 -5.63 16.15
N LYS A 7 9.89 -6.64 15.27
CA LYS A 7 10.04 -6.50 13.82
C LYS A 7 8.66 -6.56 13.16
N GLU A 8 7.81 -5.55 13.37
CA GLU A 8 6.97 -5.13 12.25
C GLU A 8 7.96 -4.77 11.13
N SER A 9 8.20 -5.67 10.17
CA SER A 9 9.21 -5.43 9.14
C SER A 9 8.88 -4.12 8.42
N LEU A 10 9.88 -3.31 8.08
CA LEU A 10 9.71 -2.08 7.30
C LEU A 10 8.81 -2.33 6.08
N GLY A 11 8.95 -3.49 5.43
CA GLY A 11 8.07 -3.93 4.34
C GLY A 11 6.59 -4.13 4.71
N THR A 12 6.28 -4.60 5.91
CA THR A 12 4.88 -4.69 6.38
C THR A 12 4.28 -3.31 6.57
N GLN A 13 5.02 -2.38 7.16
CA GLN A 13 4.55 -0.99 7.35
C GLN A 13 4.36 -0.28 6.01
N GLN A 14 5.27 -0.48 5.05
CA GLN A 14 5.15 0.06 3.70
C GLN A 14 3.96 -0.56 2.93
N ALA A 15 3.73 -1.87 3.07
CA ALA A 15 2.57 -2.51 2.48
C ALA A 15 1.24 -2.00 3.09
N ASP A 16 1.20 -1.77 4.40
CA ASP A 16 0.04 -1.19 5.09
C ASP A 16 -0.23 0.25 4.63
N LEU A 17 0.82 1.04 4.44
CA LEU A 17 0.72 2.40 3.92
C LEU A 17 0.20 2.40 2.47
N LEU A 18 0.74 1.53 1.61
CA LEU A 18 0.25 1.39 0.24
C LEU A 18 -1.22 0.96 0.21
N LEU A 19 -1.63 0.07 1.12
CA LEU A 19 -3.04 -0.33 1.24
C LEU A 19 -3.93 0.88 1.56
N ASP A 20 -3.52 1.72 2.51
CA ASP A 20 -4.25 2.95 2.87
C ASP A 20 -4.32 3.95 1.70
N ILE A 21 -3.21 4.11 0.96
CA ILE A 21 -3.18 4.97 -0.23
C ILE A 21 -4.22 4.47 -1.23
N LEU A 22 -4.17 3.17 -1.58
CA LEU A 22 -5.07 2.61 -2.58
C LEU A 22 -6.54 2.60 -2.13
N SER A 23 -6.82 2.39 -0.84
CA SER A 23 -8.20 2.42 -0.33
C SER A 23 -8.85 3.80 -0.48
N THR A 24 -8.06 4.88 -0.43
CA THR A 24 -8.55 6.25 -0.64
C THR A 24 -8.86 6.58 -2.10
N GLN A 25 -8.37 5.76 -3.04
CA GLN A 25 -8.47 5.98 -4.49
C GLN A 25 -9.58 5.15 -5.16
N LYS A 26 -10.62 4.77 -4.42
CA LYS A 26 -11.69 3.86 -4.86
C LYS A 26 -12.30 4.23 -6.22
N ALA A 27 -12.48 5.53 -6.51
CA ALA A 27 -13.00 6.01 -7.78
C ALA A 27 -12.18 5.51 -8.99
N LEU A 28 -10.84 5.49 -8.88
CA LEU A 28 -9.95 4.99 -9.95
C LEU A 28 -10.23 3.53 -10.27
N PHE A 29 -10.52 2.72 -9.25
CA PHE A 29 -10.82 1.31 -9.44
C PHE A 29 -12.23 1.10 -9.99
N THR A 30 -13.20 1.98 -9.69
CA THR A 30 -14.52 1.89 -10.32
C THR A 30 -14.48 2.14 -11.83
N GLU A 31 -13.62 3.06 -12.29
CA GLU A 31 -13.38 3.32 -13.71
C GLU A 31 -12.56 2.20 -14.37
N GLY A 32 -11.54 1.72 -13.64
CA GLY A 32 -10.58 0.72 -14.08
C GLY A 32 -9.24 1.36 -14.41
N ILE A 33 -8.15 0.79 -13.89
CA ILE A 33 -6.80 1.33 -14.06
C ILE A 33 -5.81 0.21 -14.42
N SER A 34 -4.90 0.45 -15.36
CA SER A 34 -3.83 -0.51 -15.64
C SER A 34 -2.76 -0.49 -14.55
N GLU A 35 -2.07 -1.60 -14.36
CA GLU A 35 -0.92 -1.70 -13.46
C GLU A 35 0.10 -0.59 -13.73
N TYR A 36 0.46 -0.37 -14.99
CA TYR A 36 1.41 0.67 -15.38
C TYR A 36 0.94 2.06 -14.94
N SER A 37 -0.33 2.41 -15.20
CA SER A 37 -0.87 3.72 -14.83
C SER A 37 -0.93 3.89 -13.31
N LEU A 38 -1.23 2.81 -12.58
CA LEU A 38 -1.24 2.82 -11.12
C LEU A 38 0.17 3.00 -10.54
N ILE A 39 1.19 2.36 -11.13
CA ILE A 39 2.59 2.55 -10.74
C ILE A 39 3.05 3.98 -11.04
N GLU A 40 2.73 4.54 -12.20
CA GLU A 40 3.08 5.93 -12.54
C GLU A 40 2.40 6.94 -11.59
N LEU A 41 1.14 6.72 -11.20
CA LEU A 41 0.47 7.53 -10.19
C LEU A 41 1.21 7.48 -8.84
N LEU A 42 1.65 6.30 -8.43
CA LEU A 42 2.34 6.07 -7.16
C LEU A 42 3.80 6.55 -7.18
N LYS A 43 4.40 6.76 -8.35
CA LYS A 43 5.71 7.44 -8.51
C LYS A 43 5.58 8.95 -8.36
N GLY A 44 4.46 9.52 -8.85
CA GLY A 44 4.22 10.97 -8.81
C GLY A 44 3.88 11.52 -7.43
N PRO A 45 4.02 12.85 -7.22
CA PRO A 45 3.38 13.54 -6.11
C PRO A 45 1.86 13.35 -6.13
N PRO A 46 1.18 13.27 -4.97
CA PRO A 46 1.70 13.54 -3.62
C PRO A 46 2.34 12.33 -2.92
N TYR A 47 2.25 11.14 -3.51
CA TYR A 47 2.59 9.89 -2.82
C TYR A 47 4.09 9.56 -2.87
N ALA A 48 4.73 9.74 -4.03
CA ALA A 48 6.14 9.43 -4.28
C ALA A 48 6.57 8.10 -3.60
N PHE A 49 5.70 7.09 -3.71
CA PHE A 49 5.82 5.82 -3.01
C PHE A 49 6.77 4.87 -3.76
N PHE A 50 6.69 4.86 -5.10
CA PHE A 50 7.67 4.18 -5.94
C PHE A 50 8.75 5.16 -6.40
N ASP A 51 9.99 4.69 -6.42
CA ASP A 51 11.12 5.41 -7.00
C ASP A 51 11.01 5.47 -8.55
N ASP A 52 11.64 6.45 -9.19
CA ASP A 52 11.66 6.58 -10.65
C ASP A 52 12.26 5.34 -11.33
N ASP A 53 13.15 4.63 -10.65
CA ASP A 53 13.78 3.40 -11.12
C ASP A 53 12.93 2.13 -10.90
N ALA A 54 11.74 2.23 -10.29
CA ALA A 54 10.91 1.08 -9.93
C ALA A 54 10.59 0.14 -11.11
N LEU A 55 10.68 0.65 -12.35
CA LEU A 55 10.42 -0.07 -13.59
C LEU A 55 11.65 -0.26 -14.50
N ARG A 56 12.87 0.09 -14.04
CA ARG A 56 14.05 0.13 -14.92
C ARG A 56 14.76 -1.19 -15.12
N ASP A 57 14.81 -2.06 -14.11
CA ASP A 57 15.46 -3.37 -14.22
C ASP A 57 14.50 -4.52 -13.88
N PRO A 58 14.75 -5.75 -14.38
CA PRO A 58 13.84 -6.88 -14.21
C PRO A 58 13.55 -7.24 -12.75
N LEU A 59 14.51 -7.04 -11.85
CA LEU A 59 14.36 -7.36 -10.44
C LEU A 59 13.50 -6.30 -9.75
N MET A 60 13.73 -5.02 -10.02
CA MET A 60 12.90 -3.92 -9.52
C MET A 60 11.47 -4.02 -10.06
N LEU A 61 11.29 -4.35 -11.34
CA LEU A 61 9.97 -4.57 -11.92
C LEU A 61 9.24 -5.72 -11.22
N PHE A 62 9.90 -6.87 -11.04
CA PHE A 62 9.33 -7.99 -10.30
C PHE A 62 8.95 -7.59 -8.87
N LYS A 63 9.81 -6.83 -8.18
CA LYS A 63 9.57 -6.41 -6.80
C LYS A 63 8.40 -5.45 -6.68
N THR A 64 8.38 -4.42 -7.53
CA THR A 64 7.28 -3.45 -7.66
C THR A 64 5.96 -4.16 -7.94
N HIS A 65 5.95 -5.05 -8.93
CA HIS A 65 4.80 -5.87 -9.28
C HIS A 65 4.31 -6.70 -8.09
N PHE A 66 5.21 -7.45 -7.44
CA PHE A 66 4.85 -8.32 -6.32
C PHE A 66 4.22 -7.53 -5.17
N VAL A 67 4.84 -6.40 -4.78
CA VAL A 67 4.35 -5.56 -3.68
C VAL A 67 3.00 -4.95 -4.02
N LEU A 68 2.83 -4.43 -5.24
CA LEU A 68 1.57 -3.88 -5.69
C LEU A 68 0.47 -4.95 -5.67
N PHE A 69 0.73 -6.13 -6.24
CA PHE A 69 -0.25 -7.21 -6.29
C PHE A 69 -0.56 -7.77 -4.90
N HIS A 70 0.43 -7.90 -4.01
CA HIS A 70 0.21 -8.25 -2.61
C HIS A 70 -0.82 -7.32 -1.97
N VAL A 71 -0.65 -6.00 -2.16
CA VAL A 71 -1.57 -5.00 -1.61
C VAL A 71 -2.92 -5.00 -2.31
N LEU A 72 -2.98 -5.20 -3.64
CA LEU A 72 -4.25 -5.32 -4.37
C LEU A 72 -5.07 -6.53 -3.87
N TYR A 73 -4.44 -7.66 -3.58
CA TYR A 73 -5.12 -8.82 -3.00
C TYR A 73 -5.58 -8.58 -1.54
N LYS A 74 -4.83 -7.81 -0.75
CA LYS A 74 -5.31 -7.32 0.56
C LYS A 74 -6.51 -6.39 0.40
N LEU A 75 -6.45 -5.45 -0.55
CA LEU A 75 -7.52 -4.50 -0.85
C LEU A 75 -8.79 -5.19 -1.34
N LYS A 76 -8.64 -6.23 -2.17
CA LYS A 76 -9.73 -7.11 -2.59
C LYS A 76 -10.45 -7.72 -1.40
N ARG A 77 -9.72 -8.29 -0.43
CA ARG A 77 -10.32 -8.83 0.80
C ARG A 77 -11.01 -7.74 1.61
N TYR A 78 -10.36 -6.59 1.78
CA TYR A 78 -10.89 -5.45 2.52
C TYR A 78 -12.25 -4.98 1.97
N TRP A 79 -12.35 -4.74 0.65
CA TRP A 79 -13.60 -4.31 0.03
C TRP A 79 -14.68 -5.39 0.00
N ARG A 80 -14.29 -6.66 -0.14
CA ARG A 80 -15.25 -7.78 -0.04
C ARG A 80 -15.84 -7.90 1.36
N GLU A 81 -15.02 -7.79 2.41
CA GLU A 81 -15.47 -7.81 3.81
C GLU A 81 -16.33 -6.60 4.16
N ALA A 82 -16.04 -5.43 3.58
CA ALA A 82 -16.83 -4.22 3.71
C ALA A 82 -18.10 -4.19 2.84
N ASN A 83 -18.35 -5.23 2.03
CA ASN A 83 -19.46 -5.31 1.07
C ASN A 83 -19.49 -4.14 0.06
N GLU A 84 -18.32 -3.64 -0.32
CA GLU A 84 -18.15 -2.51 -1.25
C GLU A 84 -18.11 -2.96 -2.71
N GLY A 85 -17.71 -4.22 -2.95
CA GLY A 85 -17.59 -4.81 -4.28
C GLY A 85 -16.55 -5.91 -4.35
N GLU A 86 -16.37 -6.45 -5.54
CA GLU A 86 -15.32 -7.42 -5.85
C GLU A 86 -14.25 -6.74 -6.73
N LEU A 87 -13.00 -6.81 -6.31
CA LEU A 87 -11.87 -6.29 -7.08
C LEU A 87 -11.37 -7.36 -8.06
N ASP A 88 -11.49 -7.07 -9.35
CA ASP A 88 -10.88 -7.84 -10.43
C ASP A 88 -9.47 -7.30 -10.69
N ILE A 89 -8.48 -8.19 -10.56
CA ILE A 89 -7.06 -7.84 -10.63
C ILE A 89 -6.49 -8.40 -11.93
N HIS A 90 -6.36 -7.55 -12.94
CA HIS A 90 -5.63 -7.84 -14.18
C HIS A 90 -4.64 -6.72 -14.48
N THR A 91 -3.47 -7.06 -15.01
CA THR A 91 -2.39 -6.10 -15.31
C THR A 91 -2.83 -4.95 -16.24
N LEU A 92 -3.76 -5.23 -17.16
CA LEU A 92 -4.28 -4.22 -18.11
C LEU A 92 -5.47 -3.43 -17.57
N SER A 93 -6.18 -3.96 -16.57
CA SER A 93 -7.38 -3.35 -16.03
C SER A 93 -7.69 -3.93 -14.65
N ILE A 94 -7.35 -3.20 -13.61
CA ILE A 94 -7.71 -3.45 -12.22
C ILE A 94 -9.01 -2.70 -11.96
N LYS A 95 -10.10 -3.42 -11.67
CA LYS A 95 -11.44 -2.83 -11.61
C LYS A 95 -12.26 -3.33 -10.43
N LEU A 96 -12.92 -2.42 -9.73
CA LEU A 96 -13.87 -2.72 -8.67
C LEU A 96 -15.28 -2.85 -9.26
N ALA A 97 -15.83 -4.05 -9.24
CA ALA A 97 -17.20 -4.34 -9.65
C ALA A 97 -18.16 -4.20 -8.44
N PRO A 98 -19.33 -3.56 -8.59
CA PRO A 98 -20.30 -3.45 -7.51
C PRO A 98 -20.93 -4.80 -7.19
N VAL A 99 -21.32 -5.01 -5.93
CA VAL A 99 -21.89 -6.28 -5.43
C VAL A 99 -23.09 -6.75 -6.27
N THR A 100 -23.92 -5.82 -6.73
CA THR A 100 -25.13 -6.10 -7.54
C THR A 100 -24.84 -6.57 -8.96
N ALA A 101 -23.63 -6.36 -9.48
CA ALA A 101 -23.23 -6.85 -10.81
C ALA A 101 -22.84 -8.35 -10.77
N LEU A 102 -22.38 -8.83 -9.61
CA LEU A 102 -21.93 -10.22 -9.43
C LEU A 102 -23.12 -11.20 -9.41
N GLU A 103 -24.25 -10.79 -8.83
CA GLU A 103 -25.48 -11.58 -8.78
C GLU A 103 -26.05 -11.90 -10.18
N LYS A 104 -25.74 -11.07 -11.19
CA LYS A 104 -26.17 -11.28 -12.58
C LYS A 104 -25.24 -12.19 -13.39
N ALA A 105 -24.03 -12.46 -12.89
CA ALA A 105 -23.03 -13.28 -13.58
C ALA A 105 -23.11 -14.76 -13.20
N SER A 106 -23.86 -15.13 -12.15
CA SER A 106 -23.91 -16.49 -11.58
C SER A 106 -24.61 -17.57 -12.44
N ASP A 107 -25.09 -17.27 -13.65
CA ASP A 107 -25.80 -18.26 -14.48
C ASP A 107 -24.88 -19.17 -15.35
N ASN A 108 -23.55 -19.05 -15.27
CA ASN A 108 -22.60 -19.86 -16.06
C ASN A 108 -21.57 -20.61 -15.17
N ASP A 109 -21.96 -21.79 -14.70
CA ASP A 109 -21.38 -22.48 -13.53
C ASP A 109 -20.04 -23.23 -13.78
N ALA A 110 -19.74 -23.65 -15.02
CA ALA A 110 -18.58 -24.50 -15.30
C ALA A 110 -17.25 -23.74 -15.53
N VAL A 111 -17.28 -22.59 -16.21
CA VAL A 111 -16.08 -21.77 -16.50
C VAL A 111 -15.67 -20.94 -15.29
N GLN A 112 -16.63 -20.54 -14.45
CA GLN A 112 -16.37 -19.82 -13.20
C GLN A 112 -15.57 -20.65 -12.21
N GLY A 113 -15.83 -21.96 -12.10
CA GLY A 113 -15.12 -22.83 -11.14
C GLY A 113 -13.61 -22.93 -11.37
N GLU A 114 -13.13 -22.88 -12.62
CA GLU A 114 -11.70 -22.91 -12.95
C GLU A 114 -11.06 -21.53 -12.77
N GLN A 115 -11.78 -20.47 -13.13
CA GLN A 115 -11.31 -19.09 -13.01
C GLN A 115 -11.23 -18.64 -11.54
N LEU A 116 -12.17 -19.07 -10.71
CA LEU A 116 -12.14 -18.90 -9.25
C LEU A 116 -10.95 -19.61 -8.62
N LYS A 117 -10.68 -20.87 -9.02
CA LYS A 117 -9.50 -21.62 -8.54
C LYS A 117 -8.17 -20.96 -8.94
N ALA A 118 -8.09 -20.43 -10.15
CA ALA A 118 -6.91 -19.69 -10.60
C ALA A 118 -6.74 -18.36 -9.85
N ALA A 119 -7.84 -17.65 -9.57
CA ALA A 119 -7.83 -16.43 -8.77
C ALA A 119 -7.41 -16.70 -7.32
N ASP A 120 -7.88 -17.80 -6.73
CA ASP A 120 -7.50 -18.25 -5.39
C ASP A 120 -6.02 -18.65 -5.33
N ALA A 121 -5.52 -19.37 -6.34
CA ALA A 121 -4.10 -19.74 -6.42
C ALA A 121 -3.18 -18.51 -6.55
N LEU A 122 -3.58 -17.49 -7.31
CA LEU A 122 -2.84 -16.22 -7.39
C LEU A 122 -2.92 -15.44 -6.08
N ALA A 123 -4.08 -15.41 -5.41
CA ALA A 123 -4.21 -14.79 -4.10
C ALA A 123 -3.27 -15.45 -3.07
N ASP A 124 -3.22 -16.78 -3.04
CA ASP A 124 -2.30 -17.54 -2.17
C ASP A 124 -0.83 -17.24 -2.50
N TYR A 125 -0.51 -17.05 -3.78
CA TYR A 125 0.83 -16.70 -4.21
C TYR A 125 1.26 -15.30 -3.71
N TYR A 126 0.48 -14.25 -4.00
CA TYR A 126 0.86 -12.88 -3.67
C TYR A 126 0.72 -12.55 -2.19
N LEU A 127 -0.19 -13.19 -1.47
CA LEU A 127 -0.35 -12.98 -0.02
C LEU A 127 0.73 -13.69 0.81
N ASN A 128 1.46 -14.64 0.22
CA ASN A 128 2.57 -15.31 0.87
C ASN A 128 3.90 -14.60 0.60
N TRP A 129 4.38 -13.87 1.60
CA TRP A 129 5.64 -13.12 1.53
C TRP A 129 6.87 -13.97 1.26
N SER A 130 6.86 -15.25 1.65
CA SER A 130 7.97 -16.15 1.34
C SER A 130 8.13 -16.35 -0.17
N ASN A 131 7.10 -16.14 -1.01
CA ASN A 131 7.25 -16.21 -2.46
C ASN A 131 8.12 -15.07 -3.01
N PHE A 132 8.03 -13.89 -2.40
CA PHE A 132 8.87 -12.74 -2.71
C PHE A 132 10.34 -13.01 -2.35
N GLU A 133 10.58 -13.46 -1.12
CA GLU A 133 11.91 -13.81 -0.62
C GLU A 133 12.54 -14.95 -1.43
N ARG A 134 11.74 -15.94 -1.85
CA ARG A 134 12.23 -17.10 -2.61
C ARG A 134 12.56 -16.79 -4.06
N ALA A 135 11.86 -15.86 -4.68
CA ALA A 135 12.15 -15.44 -6.06
C ALA A 135 13.51 -14.74 -6.18
N ASP A 136 14.05 -14.25 -5.05
CA ASP A 136 15.30 -13.49 -4.98
C ASP A 136 16.37 -14.18 -4.11
N ARG A 137 16.30 -15.51 -3.96
CA ARG A 137 17.04 -16.30 -2.93
C ARG A 137 18.57 -16.14 -2.88
N HIS A 138 19.19 -15.48 -3.86
CA HIS A 138 20.61 -15.13 -3.86
C HIS A 138 20.94 -13.76 -3.23
N SER A 139 19.94 -12.92 -2.92
CA SER A 139 20.13 -11.49 -2.62
C SER A 139 19.41 -10.97 -1.35
N VAL A 140 18.71 -11.83 -0.60
CA VAL A 140 17.43 -11.42 0.02
C VAL A 140 17.51 -10.43 1.18
N ASP A 141 18.36 -10.52 2.19
CA ASP A 141 18.12 -9.64 3.36
C ASP A 141 18.59 -8.19 3.12
N ILE A 142 19.82 -8.00 2.62
CA ILE A 142 20.40 -6.66 2.41
C ILE A 142 19.69 -5.93 1.26
N LEU A 143 19.33 -6.65 0.20
CA LEU A 143 18.70 -6.04 -0.96
C LEU A 143 17.22 -5.71 -0.71
N LEU A 144 16.52 -6.48 0.14
CA LEU A 144 15.15 -6.14 0.52
C LEU A 144 15.11 -4.95 1.47
N ASP A 145 16.01 -4.88 2.44
CA ASP A 145 16.14 -3.69 3.28
C ASP A 145 16.49 -2.48 2.41
N ALA A 146 17.47 -2.59 1.51
CA ALA A 146 17.82 -1.52 0.58
C ALA A 146 16.65 -1.14 -0.35
N PHE A 147 15.85 -2.12 -0.79
CA PHE A 147 14.64 -1.87 -1.58
C PHE A 147 13.62 -1.07 -0.78
N TRP A 148 13.30 -1.47 0.45
CA TRP A 148 12.36 -0.73 1.29
C TRP A 148 12.87 0.65 1.68
N GLN A 149 14.17 0.81 1.87
CA GLN A 149 14.80 2.11 2.08
C GLN A 149 14.67 3.00 0.83
N LYS A 150 14.83 2.43 -0.37
CA LYS A 150 14.60 3.14 -1.64
C LYS A 150 13.12 3.54 -1.82
N MET A 151 12.21 2.62 -1.51
CA MET A 151 10.75 2.81 -1.50
C MET A 151 10.27 3.82 -0.44
N ALA A 152 10.95 3.88 0.70
CA ALA A 152 10.73 4.92 1.71
C ALA A 152 11.22 6.32 1.23
N GLY A 153 11.66 6.45 -0.03
CA GLY A 153 12.16 7.66 -0.65
C GLY A 153 13.63 7.90 -0.33
N GLY A 154 14.51 7.26 -1.09
CA GLY A 154 15.97 7.28 -0.96
C GLY A 154 16.68 8.60 -1.32
N THR A 155 16.02 9.75 -1.11
CA THR A 155 16.69 11.07 -1.14
C THR A 155 16.92 11.51 0.29
N LEU A 156 18.10 12.06 0.64
CA LEU A 156 18.29 12.75 1.91
C LEU A 156 17.24 13.85 2.00
N ALA A 157 16.13 13.56 2.68
CA ALA A 157 15.03 14.48 2.84
C ALA A 157 15.52 15.57 3.80
N VAL A 158 15.77 16.76 3.25
CA VAL A 158 15.97 17.95 4.06
C VAL A 158 14.60 18.36 4.58
N PHE A 159 14.30 17.99 5.82
CA PHE A 159 13.04 18.39 6.46
C PHE A 159 13.15 19.83 6.94
N GLN A 160 12.26 20.71 6.49
CA GLN A 160 12.14 22.01 7.11
C GLN A 160 11.44 21.85 8.47
N PRO A 161 11.89 22.55 9.53
CA PRO A 161 11.25 22.47 10.84
C PRO A 161 9.75 22.80 10.80
N GLU A 162 9.35 23.75 9.94
CA GLU A 162 7.95 24.16 9.75
C GLU A 162 7.08 23.03 9.20
N ASP A 163 7.59 22.26 8.22
CA ASP A 163 6.89 21.11 7.63
C ASP A 163 6.70 20.00 8.67
N VAL A 164 7.76 19.72 9.45
CA VAL A 164 7.72 18.71 10.52
C VAL A 164 6.71 19.10 11.58
N GLU A 165 6.69 20.36 12.01
CA GLU A 165 5.73 20.84 13.01
C GLU A 165 4.29 20.76 12.48
N GLU A 166 4.05 21.13 11.22
CA GLU A 166 2.72 21.02 10.60
C GLU A 166 2.24 19.58 10.51
N ALA A 167 3.11 18.64 10.15
CA ALA A 167 2.75 17.22 10.14
C ALA A 167 2.41 16.67 11.53
N HIS A 168 3.13 17.11 12.56
CA HIS A 168 2.79 16.79 13.95
C HIS A 168 1.40 17.33 14.33
N ARG A 169 1.13 18.60 14.01
CA ARG A 169 -0.17 19.24 14.22
C ARG A 169 -1.29 18.50 13.50
N LEU A 170 -1.10 18.15 12.23
CA LEU A 170 -2.11 17.46 11.42
C LEU A 170 -2.44 16.07 11.99
N LEU A 171 -1.43 15.34 12.45
CA LEU A 171 -1.64 14.02 13.09
C LEU A 171 -2.07 14.12 14.56
N GLY A 172 -2.11 15.31 15.14
CA GLY A 172 -2.47 15.53 16.54
C GLY A 172 -1.47 14.94 17.53
N VAL A 173 -0.18 14.88 17.16
CA VAL A 173 0.93 14.42 18.00
C VAL A 173 1.88 15.57 18.28
N SER A 174 2.53 15.57 19.43
CA SER A 174 3.57 16.56 19.76
C SER A 174 4.95 15.99 19.42
N GLU A 175 5.90 16.84 19.01
CA GLU A 175 7.28 16.41 18.86
C GLU A 175 7.87 16.13 20.25
N GLU A 176 8.00 14.86 20.61
CA GLU A 176 8.63 14.41 21.85
C GLU A 176 9.91 13.62 21.54
N GLU A 177 10.95 13.76 22.37
CA GLU A 177 12.23 13.04 22.21
C GLU A 177 12.07 11.50 22.21
N ASN A 178 10.94 10.98 22.73
CA ASN A 178 10.67 9.54 22.83
C ASN A 178 9.49 9.08 21.95
N MET A 179 9.16 9.81 20.88
CA MET A 179 8.10 9.40 19.95
C MET A 179 8.44 8.03 19.34
N SER A 180 7.61 7.02 19.63
CA SER A 180 7.75 5.70 19.02
C SER A 180 7.00 5.62 17.70
N LEU A 181 7.56 4.87 16.73
CA LEU A 181 6.91 4.61 15.44
C LEU A 181 5.51 4.00 15.61
N SER A 182 5.31 3.18 16.63
CA SER A 182 4.02 2.59 16.99
C SER A 182 2.98 3.64 17.42
N SER A 183 3.41 4.68 18.14
CA SER A 183 2.53 5.77 18.58
C SER A 183 2.17 6.69 17.40
N LEU A 184 3.15 6.98 16.54
CA LEU A 184 2.94 7.71 15.29
C LEU A 184 1.95 6.96 14.37
N LYS A 185 2.14 5.65 14.16
CA LYS A 185 1.24 4.80 13.36
C LYS A 185 -0.19 4.82 13.90
N ARG A 186 -0.35 4.79 15.23
CA ARG A 186 -1.68 4.87 15.88
C ARG A 186 -2.37 6.20 15.61
N ALA A 187 -1.65 7.32 15.77
CA ALA A 187 -2.19 8.65 15.51
C ALA A 187 -2.59 8.80 14.04
N TYR A 188 -1.70 8.40 13.13
CA TYR A 188 -1.95 8.34 11.69
C TYR A 188 -3.22 7.54 11.36
N LYS A 189 -3.35 6.28 11.81
CA LYS A 189 -4.53 5.46 11.51
C LYS A 189 -5.82 6.10 12.04
N LYS A 190 -5.78 6.72 13.22
CA LYS A 190 -6.92 7.44 13.78
C LYS A 190 -7.33 8.62 12.90
N THR A 191 -6.38 9.46 12.52
CA THR A 191 -6.65 10.65 11.71
C THR A 191 -7.09 10.27 10.30
N LEU A 192 -6.44 9.31 9.66
CA LEU A 192 -6.82 8.82 8.34
C LEU A 192 -8.27 8.30 8.33
N GLN A 193 -8.68 7.56 9.35
CA GLN A 193 -10.06 7.08 9.43
C GLN A 193 -11.11 8.20 9.50
N LEU A 194 -10.77 9.37 10.05
CA LEU A 194 -11.68 10.52 10.12
C LEU A 194 -11.85 11.21 8.76
N VAL A 195 -10.77 11.27 7.97
CA VAL A 195 -10.74 11.94 6.67
C VAL A 195 -10.93 10.98 5.48
N HIS A 196 -11.06 9.68 5.73
CA HIS A 196 -11.18 8.68 4.67
C HIS A 196 -12.44 8.92 3.81
N PRO A 197 -12.36 8.86 2.46
CA PRO A 197 -13.51 9.08 1.57
C PRO A 197 -14.71 8.18 1.89
N ASP A 198 -14.49 6.87 2.12
CA ASP A 198 -15.55 5.93 2.49
C ASP A 198 -16.25 6.25 3.83
N LYS A 199 -15.66 7.10 4.68
CA LYS A 199 -16.21 7.49 5.99
C LYS A 199 -16.74 8.92 6.03
N GLY A 200 -16.95 9.54 4.87
CA GLY A 200 -17.49 10.89 4.73
C GLY A 200 -16.43 12.00 4.72
N GLY A 201 -15.15 11.66 4.68
CA GLY A 201 -14.07 12.60 4.40
C GLY A 201 -13.83 12.80 2.90
N ASN A 202 -12.67 13.33 2.51
CA ASN A 202 -12.31 13.56 1.12
C ASN A 202 -10.87 13.12 0.82
N GLN A 203 -10.60 12.92 -0.48
CA GLN A 203 -9.32 12.42 -0.96
C GLN A 203 -8.15 13.37 -0.67
N GLU A 204 -8.37 14.69 -0.75
CA GLU A 204 -7.31 15.69 -0.54
C GLU A 204 -6.80 15.68 0.91
N ASP A 205 -7.71 15.61 1.87
CA ASP A 205 -7.36 15.56 3.29
C ASP A 205 -6.71 14.21 3.65
N ALA A 206 -7.19 13.11 3.07
CA ALA A 206 -6.53 11.81 3.21
C ALA A 206 -5.11 11.83 2.66
N GLN A 207 -4.89 12.47 1.50
CA GLN A 207 -3.55 12.66 0.92
C GLN A 207 -2.64 13.47 1.84
N LYS A 208 -3.12 14.57 2.43
CA LYS A 208 -2.33 15.37 3.39
C LYS A 208 -1.92 14.53 4.60
N VAL A 209 -2.84 13.76 5.17
CA VAL A 209 -2.58 12.90 6.33
C VAL A 209 -1.56 11.81 6.00
N ILE A 210 -1.70 11.16 4.84
CA ILE A 210 -0.75 10.15 4.35
C ILE A 210 0.64 10.77 4.16
N HIS A 211 0.71 11.93 3.52
CA HIS A 211 1.96 12.64 3.27
C HIS A 211 2.67 13.03 4.58
N SER A 212 1.93 13.60 5.54
CA SER A 212 2.47 13.93 6.87
C SER A 212 3.00 12.70 7.59
N TYR A 213 2.30 11.57 7.53
CA TYR A 213 2.79 10.32 8.11
C TYR A 213 4.05 9.81 7.42
N GLN A 214 4.11 9.82 6.08
CA GLN A 214 5.31 9.44 5.32
C GLN A 214 6.51 10.30 5.72
N MET A 215 6.32 11.60 5.82
CA MET A 215 7.38 12.54 6.21
C MET A 215 7.88 12.26 7.62
N LEU A 216 6.98 12.12 8.60
CA LEU A 216 7.35 11.85 9.98
C LEU A 216 8.00 10.47 10.16
N LEU A 217 7.56 9.46 9.41
CA LEU A 217 8.19 8.14 9.40
C LEU A 217 9.67 8.24 9.00
N LYS A 218 9.97 9.01 7.96
CA LYS A 218 11.36 9.25 7.53
C LYS A 218 12.13 10.08 8.55
N TYR A 219 11.53 11.13 9.08
CA TYR A 219 12.13 12.00 10.10
C TYR A 219 12.60 11.22 11.33
N TYR A 220 11.75 10.34 11.85
CA TYR A 220 12.06 9.53 13.03
C TYR A 220 12.90 8.28 12.73
N SER A 221 12.98 7.84 11.48
CA SER A 221 13.88 6.74 11.07
C SER A 221 15.33 7.20 10.91
N LEU A 222 15.58 8.51 10.80
CA LEU A 222 16.90 9.13 10.64
C LEU A 222 17.48 9.71 11.94
N LYS A 223 16.67 9.87 12.99
CA LYS A 223 17.09 10.26 14.35
C LYS A 223 17.49 9.03 15.16
#